data_AF-A0A8P4G5J5-F1
#
_entry.id   AF-A0A8P4G5J5-F1
#
_cell.length_a   1.000
_cell.length_b   1.000
_cell.length_c   1.000
_cell.angle_alpha   90.00
_cell.angle_beta   90.00
_cell.angle_gamma   90.00
#
_symmetry.space_group_name_H-M   'P 1'
#
loop_
_entity.id
_entity.type
_entity.pdbx_description
1 polymer ?
#
loop_
_entity_poly.entity_id
_entity_poly.type
_entity_poly.pdbx_seq_one_letter_code
_entity_poly.pdbx_strand_id
1 'polypeptide(L)'
;MEGIVCVCVCVCVCVCVCLSVCLSVCVCVCVCVCVCVCVCVCVCVCVCLSVCLSVCVCVCVCVCVCVCVCQTTVVSVRQRLDFDATGQWEVETEKREGQRETIVFDAVIVCTGHFTKPHLPLTDFPGIESFEGRYFHSWDYRNAEGLHGKRVVVIGIGNSGGDIAVDISRVAEKVYLSARSGAWVVGRVGEGGLPGDLIGTSRMHTVLENLFPSWISTRVEKKLNKAFDHKLYGLKPNHGFYTQMPVVNDDLPARIISGRVQVKPNVKEFCGSSVVFVDGSIIDKVDVVVFSTGYNYSFPFLPSTLQAKSGYRLRLYKHVFPPALSQPTLAVVGFIRGFGAVNPLAEMQARWATRVFKGLTTLPSEENMIKEIEKDTITMHKRFACSERNPLQVDYIPYLDSLAELVGVRPNIPWLLLKDPRLALQIFLGPCTPYQYRLTGPGQWAGARQAILTQWERVVQPFRTRVIPEPETRPSSTRSIIVTFSGAALLCCFFYNKHRTSISFPLTFSEWSLTNMAGLF
;
A
#
# COMPACT_ATOMS: atom_id res chain seq x y z
N MET A 1 -16.06 -1.92 23.65
CA MET A 1 -14.81 -1.75 24.42
C MET A 1 -13.75 -2.57 23.71
N GLU A 2 -12.97 -1.91 22.86
CA GLU A 2 -12.00 -2.54 21.98
C GLU A 2 -10.60 -2.34 22.58
N GLY A 3 -9.93 -3.43 22.95
CA GLY A 3 -8.54 -3.39 23.37
C GLY A 3 -7.63 -3.18 22.16
N ILE A 4 -6.55 -2.41 22.34
CA ILE A 4 -5.50 -2.29 21.32
C ILE A 4 -4.68 -3.59 21.36
N VAL A 5 -4.65 -4.30 20.24
CA VAL A 5 -3.85 -5.52 20.08
C VAL A 5 -2.43 -5.12 19.65
N CYS A 6 -1.46 -5.26 20.55
CA CYS A 6 -0.05 -5.13 20.23
C CYS A 6 0.51 -6.52 19.90
N VAL A 7 0.95 -6.72 18.64
CA VAL A 7 1.64 -7.93 18.22
C VAL A 7 3.13 -7.75 18.48
N CYS A 8 3.67 -8.48 19.46
CA CYS A 8 5.11 -8.56 19.68
C CYS A 8 5.62 -9.90 19.15
N VAL A 9 6.60 -9.86 18.25
CA VAL A 9 7.25 -11.04 17.69
C VAL A 9 8.54 -11.26 18.47
N CYS A 10 8.56 -12.29 19.31
CA CYS A 10 9.79 -12.76 19.93
C CYS A 10 10.30 -13.99 19.17
N VAL A 11 11.59 -13.97 18.81
CA VAL A 11 12.28 -15.09 18.16
C VAL A 11 13.09 -15.80 19.23
N CYS A 12 12.71 -17.03 19.56
CA CYS A 12 13.45 -17.88 20.48
C CYS A 12 14.23 -18.90 19.64
N VAL A 13 15.54 -19.03 19.88
CA VAL A 13 16.38 -20.05 19.25
C VAL A 13 16.65 -21.14 20.27
N CYS A 14 16.15 -22.34 20.02
CA CYS A 14 16.40 -23.51 20.87
C CYS A 14 17.37 -24.46 20.14
N VAL A 15 18.37 -24.97 20.86
CA VAL A 15 19.33 -25.96 20.35
C VAL A 15 19.08 -27.27 21.07
N CYS A 16 18.68 -28.30 20.32
CA CYS A 16 18.47 -29.65 20.87
C CYS A 16 19.57 -30.58 20.31
N VAL A 17 20.15 -31.43 21.18
CA VAL A 17 21.13 -32.46 20.80
C VAL A 17 20.49 -33.83 21.03
N CYS A 18 20.30 -34.59 19.96
CA CYS A 18 19.72 -35.93 20.04
C CYS A 18 20.78 -36.99 19.65
N LEU A 19 20.93 -38.04 20.46
CA LEU A 19 21.67 -39.25 20.14
C LEU A 19 20.64 -40.36 19.88
N SER A 20 20.65 -40.99 18.70
CA SER A 20 19.80 -42.17 18.47
C SER A 20 20.50 -43.25 17.64
N VAL A 21 20.30 -44.50 18.04
CA VAL A 21 20.70 -45.72 17.33
C VAL A 21 19.41 -46.44 16.92
N CYS A 22 19.14 -46.43 15.60
CA CYS A 22 18.23 -47.31 14.86
C CYS A 22 16.69 -47.16 15.02
N LEU A 23 16.02 -47.53 13.92
CA LEU A 23 14.61 -47.26 13.55
C LEU A 23 13.55 -47.56 14.62
N SER A 24 12.95 -46.50 15.18
CA SER A 24 11.60 -46.51 15.74
C SER A 24 11.02 -45.08 15.74
N VAL A 25 9.70 -44.95 15.60
CA VAL A 25 8.99 -43.66 15.63
C VAL A 25 9.14 -43.03 17.01
N CYS A 26 9.93 -41.97 17.11
CA CYS A 26 10.11 -41.21 18.35
C CYS A 26 9.19 -39.98 18.37
N VAL A 27 8.26 -39.94 19.33
CA VAL A 27 7.52 -38.73 19.73
C VAL A 27 8.33 -38.04 20.82
N CYS A 28 8.93 -36.89 20.51
CA CYS A 28 9.65 -36.07 21.49
C CYS A 28 8.72 -35.00 22.07
N VAL A 29 8.52 -35.03 23.40
CA VAL A 29 7.81 -33.98 24.15
C VAL A 29 8.85 -33.05 24.75
N CYS A 30 8.94 -31.83 24.23
CA CYS A 30 9.83 -30.78 24.74
C CYS A 30 9.07 -29.94 25.78
N VAL A 31 9.57 -29.83 27.01
CA VAL A 31 9.06 -28.86 28.00
C VAL A 31 10.07 -27.72 28.12
N CYS A 32 9.69 -26.54 27.64
CA CYS A 32 10.51 -25.33 27.74
C CYS A 32 10.04 -24.50 28.95
N VAL A 33 10.93 -24.19 29.89
CA VAL A 33 10.64 -23.21 30.96
C VAL A 33 11.28 -21.88 30.57
N CYS A 34 10.48 -20.97 30.04
CA CYS A 34 10.89 -19.60 29.74
C CYS A 34 10.63 -18.73 30.98
N VAL A 35 11.66 -18.14 31.60
CA VAL A 35 11.47 -17.12 32.65
C VAL A 35 11.21 -15.78 31.99
N CYS A 36 10.01 -15.63 31.48
CA CYS A 36 9.27 -14.37 31.38
C CYS A 36 7.90 -14.67 32.02
N VAL A 37 7.18 -13.68 32.55
CA VAL A 37 5.91 -13.89 33.29
C VAL A 37 4.75 -14.27 32.34
N CYS A 38 4.98 -15.28 31.51
CA CYS A 38 4.07 -15.84 30.54
C CYS A 38 4.45 -17.32 30.40
N VAL A 39 3.75 -18.18 31.13
CA VAL A 39 3.85 -19.63 30.99
C VAL A 39 3.23 -20.02 29.65
N CYS A 40 4.05 -20.25 28.63
CA CYS A 40 3.64 -20.78 27.34
C CYS A 40 4.07 -22.24 27.21
N VAL A 41 3.10 -23.16 27.10
CA VAL A 41 3.34 -24.58 26.83
C VAL A 41 3.27 -24.78 25.32
N CYS A 42 4.42 -25.10 24.70
CA CYS A 42 4.53 -25.37 23.27
C CYS A 42 4.60 -26.89 23.06
N VAL A 43 3.65 -27.50 22.34
CA VAL A 43 3.76 -28.90 21.91
C VAL A 43 4.17 -28.94 20.44
N CYS A 44 5.38 -29.42 20.17
CA CYS A 44 5.92 -29.58 18.82
C CYS A 44 5.81 -31.05 18.40
N VAL A 45 5.22 -31.36 17.24
CA VAL A 45 5.26 -32.72 16.67
C VAL A 45 6.09 -32.70 15.39
N CYS A 46 7.21 -33.43 15.38
CA CYS A 46 8.12 -33.56 14.25
C CYS A 46 8.01 -34.99 13.69
N VAL A 47 7.83 -35.17 12.38
CA VAL A 47 7.95 -36.49 11.72
C VAL A 47 9.14 -36.44 10.77
N CYS A 48 10.15 -37.26 11.02
CA CYS A 48 11.37 -37.35 10.21
C CYS A 48 11.48 -38.78 9.63
N LEU A 49 11.70 -38.92 8.32
CA LEU A 49 12.02 -40.17 7.65
C LEU A 49 13.42 -40.06 7.05
N SER A 50 14.43 -40.63 7.70
CA SER A 50 15.70 -40.97 7.04
C SER A 50 16.48 -42.04 7.81
N VAL A 51 17.11 -42.95 7.06
CA VAL A 51 18.00 -44.01 7.55
C VAL A 51 19.43 -43.51 7.39
N CYS A 52 20.16 -43.27 8.49
CA CYS A 52 21.64 -43.27 8.62
C CYS A 52 22.05 -42.78 10.03
N LEU A 53 23.13 -43.33 10.59
CA LEU A 53 23.73 -42.93 11.88
C LEU A 53 24.47 -41.58 11.73
N SER A 54 23.91 -40.49 12.25
CA SER A 54 24.65 -39.25 12.51
C SER A 54 24.05 -38.47 13.69
N VAL A 55 24.91 -37.78 14.45
CA VAL A 55 24.48 -36.86 15.51
C VAL A 55 23.82 -35.66 14.84
N CYS A 56 22.52 -35.47 15.05
CA CYS A 56 21.77 -34.36 14.50
C CYS A 56 21.60 -33.26 15.56
N VAL A 57 22.15 -32.08 15.27
CA VAL A 57 21.81 -30.84 16.00
C VAL A 57 20.62 -30.23 15.27
N CYS A 58 19.44 -30.27 15.88
CA CYS A 58 18.27 -29.57 15.36
C CYS A 58 18.17 -28.20 16.04
N VAL A 59 18.25 -27.14 15.23
CA VAL A 59 17.95 -25.77 15.66
C VAL A 59 16.49 -25.52 15.30
N CYS A 60 15.62 -25.50 16.30
CA CYS A 60 14.22 -25.10 16.12
C CYS A 60 14.10 -23.61 16.42
N VAL A 61 13.64 -22.84 15.44
CA VAL A 61 13.25 -21.44 15.61
C VAL A 61 11.74 -21.43 15.82
N CYS A 62 11.32 -21.33 17.08
CA CYS A 62 9.92 -21.07 17.41
C CYS A 62 9.69 -19.56 17.39
N VAL A 63 8.82 -19.10 16.49
CA VAL A 63 8.31 -17.73 16.50
C VAL A 63 7.06 -17.74 17.36
N CYS A 64 7.20 -17.32 18.61
CA CYS A 64 6.05 -17.11 19.48
C CYS A 64 5.47 -15.73 19.14
N VAL A 65 4.23 -15.69 18.66
CA VAL A 65 3.49 -14.43 18.53
C VAL A 65 2.75 -14.21 19.84
N CYS A 66 3.33 -13.39 20.72
CA CYS A 66 2.66 -12.96 21.93
C CYS A 66 1.69 -11.85 21.56
N VAL A 67 0.39 -12.10 21.76
CA VAL A 67 -0.63 -11.07 21.66
C VAL A 67 -0.79 -10.45 23.04
N CYS A 68 -0.07 -9.36 23.29
CA CYS A 68 -0.28 -8.55 24.48
C CYS A 68 -1.47 -7.63 24.21
N VAL A 69 -2.59 -7.87 24.88
CA VAL A 69 -3.71 -6.91 24.88
C VAL A 69 -3.41 -5.86 25.94
N CYS A 70 -2.78 -4.76 25.53
CA CYS A 70 -2.64 -3.60 26.40
C CYS A 70 -4.00 -2.91 26.47
N GLN A 71 -4.64 -2.92 27.64
CA GLN A 71 -5.99 -2.39 27.85
C GLN A 71 -5.96 -0.95 28.39
N THR A 72 -5.25 -0.08 27.68
CA THR A 72 -5.17 1.36 27.98
C THR A 72 -5.67 2.13 26.78
N THR A 73 -6.76 2.89 26.95
CA THR A 73 -7.36 3.71 25.89
C THR A 73 -7.00 5.17 26.14
N VAL A 74 -6.52 5.88 25.12
CA VAL A 74 -6.37 7.34 25.20
C VAL A 74 -7.75 7.97 25.08
N VAL A 75 -8.16 8.71 26.10
CA VAL A 75 -9.47 9.38 26.17
C VAL A 75 -9.36 10.83 25.72
N SER A 76 -8.27 11.50 26.05
CA SER A 76 -8.06 12.92 25.74
C SER A 76 -6.58 13.25 25.58
N VAL A 77 -6.27 14.15 24.65
CA VAL A 77 -4.95 14.73 24.42
C VAL A 77 -5.11 16.24 24.35
N ARG A 78 -4.50 16.97 25.29
CA ARG A 78 -4.66 18.43 25.40
C ARG A 78 -3.31 19.12 25.46
N GLN A 79 -3.23 20.30 24.87
CA GLN A 79 -2.09 21.19 25.06
C GLN A 79 -2.02 21.61 26.53
N ARG A 80 -0.83 21.64 27.13
CA ARG A 80 -0.65 22.22 28.47
C ARG A 80 -0.91 23.72 28.46
N LEU A 81 -1.16 24.29 29.64
CA LEU A 81 -1.32 25.75 29.78
C LEU A 81 -0.07 26.54 29.34
N ASP A 82 1.11 25.94 29.48
CA ASP A 82 2.41 26.51 29.09
C ASP A 82 2.88 26.03 27.69
N PHE A 83 1.96 25.53 26.84
CA PHE A 83 2.29 24.90 25.55
C PHE A 83 3.14 25.79 24.63
N ASP A 84 2.90 27.09 24.57
CA ASP A 84 3.66 27.98 23.68
C ASP A 84 5.16 28.02 24.07
N ALA A 85 5.48 27.78 25.34
CA ALA A 85 6.85 27.69 25.83
C ALA A 85 7.40 26.25 25.82
N THR A 86 6.59 25.25 26.14
CA THR A 86 7.05 23.87 26.38
C THR A 86 6.79 22.91 25.21
N GLY A 87 5.72 23.13 24.45
CA GLY A 87 5.20 22.21 23.44
C GLY A 87 4.62 20.91 24.01
N GLN A 88 4.40 20.81 25.32
CA GLN A 88 4.00 19.57 26.00
C GLN A 88 2.50 19.31 25.98
N TRP A 89 2.16 18.02 26.03
CA TRP A 89 0.79 17.52 25.99
C TRP A 89 0.41 16.80 27.28
N GLU A 90 -0.79 17.04 27.77
CA GLU A 90 -1.47 16.20 28.76
C GLU A 90 -2.27 15.13 28.05
N VAL A 91 -1.93 13.86 28.31
CA VAL A 91 -2.60 12.70 27.73
C VAL A 91 -3.31 11.96 28.84
N GLU A 92 -4.64 11.97 28.80
CA GLU A 92 -5.51 11.22 29.69
C GLU A 92 -5.75 9.84 29.10
N THR A 93 -5.47 8.80 29.87
CA THR A 93 -5.71 7.41 29.50
C THR A 93 -6.62 6.73 30.50
N GLU A 94 -7.37 5.75 30.04
CA GLU A 94 -8.29 4.94 30.85
C GLU A 94 -7.90 3.47 30.72
N LYS A 95 -7.63 2.84 31.87
CA LYS A 95 -7.39 1.40 31.99
C LYS A 95 -8.73 0.66 32.12
N ARG A 96 -8.73 -0.66 31.91
CA ARG A 96 -9.94 -1.51 32.01
C ARG A 96 -10.72 -1.37 33.33
N GLU A 97 -10.04 -1.05 34.42
CA GLU A 97 -10.66 -0.86 35.74
C GLU A 97 -11.37 0.50 35.89
N GLY A 98 -11.48 1.28 34.81
CA GLY A 98 -12.02 2.65 34.82
C GLY A 98 -11.06 3.67 35.44
N GLN A 99 -9.87 3.23 35.87
CA GLN A 99 -8.84 4.10 36.40
C GLN A 99 -8.30 5.00 35.30
N ARG A 100 -8.38 6.31 35.55
CA ARG A 100 -7.84 7.32 34.64
C ARG A 100 -6.54 7.87 35.18
N GLU A 101 -5.58 8.03 34.30
CA GLU A 101 -4.30 8.68 34.59
C GLU A 101 -4.01 9.72 33.51
N THR A 102 -3.52 10.88 33.95
CA THR A 102 -3.03 11.93 33.06
C THR A 102 -1.53 11.96 33.13
N ILE A 103 -0.88 11.84 31.97
CA ILE A 103 0.57 11.80 31.84
C ILE A 103 0.99 12.92 30.89
N VAL A 104 2.10 13.59 31.22
CA VAL A 104 2.67 14.64 30.38
C VAL A 104 3.68 14.05 29.40
N PHE A 105 3.58 14.43 28.12
CA PHE A 105 4.49 14.02 27.06
C PHE A 105 5.03 15.21 26.29
N ASP A 106 6.29 15.12 25.86
CA ASP A 106 6.92 16.17 25.03
C ASP A 106 6.37 16.22 23.61
N ALA A 107 5.90 15.10 23.08
CA ALA A 107 5.30 15.02 21.75
C ALA A 107 4.31 13.86 21.64
N VAL A 108 3.38 13.96 20.69
CA VAL A 108 2.32 12.98 20.43
C VAL A 108 2.33 12.56 18.96
N ILE A 109 2.30 11.25 18.70
CA ILE A 109 2.03 10.70 17.37
C ILE A 109 0.69 9.98 17.38
N VAL A 110 -0.23 10.44 16.55
CA VAL A 110 -1.56 9.86 16.39
C VAL A 110 -1.52 8.78 15.30
N CYS A 111 -1.68 7.52 15.72
CA CYS A 111 -1.61 6.32 14.87
C CYS A 111 -2.91 5.49 14.91
N THR A 112 -4.07 6.10 15.21
CA THR A 112 -5.34 5.39 15.46
C THR A 112 -6.03 4.85 14.20
N GLY A 113 -5.45 5.06 13.02
CA GLY A 113 -6.03 4.66 11.74
C GLY A 113 -7.27 5.45 11.36
N HIS A 114 -7.90 5.05 10.25
CA HIS A 114 -9.07 5.74 9.68
C HIS A 114 -10.16 4.82 9.15
N PHE A 115 -10.04 3.50 9.40
CA PHE A 115 -11.07 2.50 9.11
C PHE A 115 -11.73 2.03 10.39
N THR A 116 -12.15 2.96 11.25
CA THR A 116 -12.64 2.63 12.61
C THR A 116 -14.11 2.96 12.81
N LYS A 117 -14.66 3.94 12.08
CA LYS A 117 -16.08 4.32 12.17
C LYS A 117 -16.81 3.91 10.89
N PRO A 118 -17.59 2.81 10.90
CA PRO A 118 -18.43 2.42 9.77
C PRO A 118 -19.23 3.59 9.19
N HIS A 119 -19.23 3.74 7.87
CA HIS A 119 -20.12 4.68 7.19
C HIS A 119 -21.34 3.92 6.67
N LEU A 120 -22.48 4.08 7.35
CA LEU A 120 -23.73 3.41 7.03
C LEU A 120 -24.80 4.44 6.62
N PRO A 121 -24.89 4.81 5.32
CA PRO A 121 -25.78 5.88 4.85
C PRO A 121 -27.21 5.37 4.63
N LEU A 122 -27.91 4.99 5.70
CA LEU A 122 -29.27 4.43 5.61
C LEU A 122 -30.27 5.38 4.96
N THR A 123 -30.09 6.69 5.16
CA THR A 123 -30.94 7.74 4.56
C THR A 123 -30.88 7.77 3.03
N ASP A 124 -29.83 7.21 2.42
CA ASP A 124 -29.66 7.16 0.96
C ASP A 124 -30.44 6.00 0.33
N PHE A 125 -31.07 5.15 1.14
CA PHE A 125 -31.76 3.94 0.71
C PHE A 125 -33.21 3.91 1.23
N PRO A 126 -34.15 4.55 0.50
CA PRO A 126 -35.56 4.58 0.88
C PRO A 126 -36.13 3.18 1.14
N GLY A 127 -36.95 3.05 2.19
CA GLY A 127 -37.63 1.80 2.54
C GLY A 127 -36.77 0.79 3.30
N ILE A 128 -35.50 1.09 3.61
CA ILE A 128 -34.61 0.17 4.37
C ILE A 128 -35.19 -0.17 5.75
N GLU A 129 -35.95 0.74 6.35
CA GLU A 129 -36.71 0.55 7.58
C GLU A 129 -37.80 -0.53 7.47
N SER A 130 -38.29 -0.80 6.26
CA SER A 130 -39.25 -1.88 5.98
C SER A 130 -38.57 -3.22 5.69
N PHE A 131 -37.23 -3.25 5.59
CA PHE A 131 -36.51 -4.46 5.20
C PHE A 131 -36.63 -5.55 6.28
N GLU A 132 -37.24 -6.68 5.92
CA GLU A 132 -37.54 -7.78 6.84
C GLU A 132 -36.31 -8.65 7.15
N GLY A 133 -35.30 -8.60 6.28
CA GLY A 133 -34.06 -9.36 6.42
C GLY A 133 -33.04 -8.70 7.35
N ARG A 134 -31.89 -9.36 7.52
CA ARG A 134 -30.78 -8.81 8.32
C ARG A 134 -29.94 -7.89 7.46
N TYR A 135 -29.54 -6.73 7.98
CA TYR A 135 -28.50 -5.92 7.35
C TYR A 135 -27.41 -5.49 8.32
N PHE A 136 -26.19 -5.32 7.82
CA PHE A 136 -25.03 -4.90 8.62
C PHE A 136 -23.94 -4.28 7.75
N HIS A 137 -22.98 -3.59 8.37
CA HIS A 137 -21.84 -3.01 7.67
C HIS A 137 -20.72 -4.05 7.48
N SER A 138 -19.88 -3.89 6.45
CA SER A 138 -18.71 -4.73 6.20
C SER A 138 -17.77 -4.90 7.42
N TRP A 139 -17.79 -3.94 8.36
CA TRP A 139 -17.07 -3.98 9.64
C TRP A 139 -17.50 -5.15 10.53
N ASP A 140 -18.78 -5.54 10.48
CA ASP A 140 -19.34 -6.62 11.29
C ASP A 140 -19.17 -8.00 10.62
N TYR A 141 -18.72 -8.03 9.36
CA TYR A 141 -18.44 -9.28 8.67
C TYR A 141 -17.18 -9.95 9.24
N ARG A 142 -17.25 -11.25 9.50
CA ARG A 142 -16.11 -12.06 9.95
C ARG A 142 -15.90 -13.30 9.09
N ASN A 143 -16.98 -13.96 8.71
CA ASN A 143 -16.99 -15.15 7.87
C ASN A 143 -18.39 -15.31 7.23
N ALA A 144 -18.55 -16.30 6.37
CA ALA A 144 -19.83 -16.59 5.71
C ALA A 144 -20.81 -17.43 6.56
N GLU A 145 -20.60 -17.53 7.88
CA GLU A 145 -21.46 -18.29 8.79
C GLU A 145 -22.87 -17.70 8.83
N GLY A 146 -23.89 -18.56 8.80
CA GLY A 146 -25.30 -18.16 8.74
C GLY A 146 -25.76 -17.62 7.37
N LEU A 147 -24.90 -17.62 6.35
CA LEU A 147 -25.22 -17.17 4.98
C LEU A 147 -25.43 -18.32 3.99
N HIS A 148 -25.40 -19.57 4.46
CA HIS A 148 -25.61 -20.75 3.62
C HIS A 148 -27.03 -20.76 3.03
N GLY A 149 -27.13 -20.94 1.72
CA GLY A 149 -28.43 -20.98 1.01
C GLY A 149 -29.22 -19.68 1.08
N LYS A 150 -28.59 -18.55 1.44
CA LYS A 150 -29.23 -17.23 1.53
C LYS A 150 -29.10 -16.44 0.24
N ARG A 151 -30.03 -15.51 -0.01
CA ARG A 151 -29.87 -14.45 -1.02
C ARG A 151 -29.32 -13.20 -0.37
N VAL A 152 -28.16 -12.77 -0.85
CA VAL A 152 -27.40 -11.67 -0.23
C VAL A 152 -27.19 -10.54 -1.23
N VAL A 153 -27.47 -9.31 -0.82
CA VAL A 153 -27.11 -8.09 -1.56
C VAL A 153 -25.93 -7.43 -0.88
N VAL A 154 -24.82 -7.23 -1.58
CA VAL A 154 -23.66 -6.48 -1.11
C VAL A 154 -23.66 -5.11 -1.79
N ILE A 155 -23.71 -4.03 -1.00
CA ILE A 155 -23.78 -2.65 -1.49
C ILE A 155 -22.40 -2.01 -1.45
N GLY A 156 -21.88 -1.64 -2.62
CA GLY A 156 -20.60 -0.94 -2.76
C GLY A 156 -19.49 -1.86 -3.26
N ILE A 157 -18.81 -1.43 -4.34
CA ILE A 157 -17.70 -2.16 -4.97
C ILE A 157 -16.33 -1.59 -4.55
N GLY A 158 -16.08 -1.57 -3.25
CA GLY A 158 -14.72 -1.44 -2.71
C GLY A 158 -14.01 -2.79 -2.62
N ASN A 159 -12.75 -2.80 -2.18
CA ASN A 159 -12.02 -4.06 -1.90
C ASN A 159 -12.81 -4.97 -0.95
N SER A 160 -13.34 -4.43 0.15
CA SER A 160 -14.19 -5.20 1.07
C SER A 160 -15.46 -5.74 0.40
N GLY A 161 -16.13 -4.95 -0.43
CA GLY A 161 -17.34 -5.40 -1.12
C GLY A 161 -17.08 -6.54 -2.10
N GLY A 162 -15.97 -6.46 -2.85
CA GLY A 162 -15.53 -7.54 -3.74
C GLY A 162 -15.18 -8.82 -2.97
N ASP A 163 -14.36 -8.71 -1.92
CA ASP A 163 -13.92 -9.86 -1.12
C ASP A 163 -15.10 -10.53 -0.39
N ILE A 164 -15.97 -9.75 0.24
CA ILE A 164 -17.17 -10.25 0.93
C ILE A 164 -18.13 -10.91 -0.08
N ALA A 165 -18.38 -10.28 -1.23
CA ALA A 165 -19.23 -10.87 -2.25
C ALA A 165 -18.68 -12.23 -2.74
N VAL A 166 -17.37 -12.31 -2.97
CA VAL A 166 -16.69 -13.56 -3.37
C VAL A 166 -16.82 -14.62 -2.28
N ASP A 167 -16.52 -14.28 -1.03
CA ASP A 167 -16.53 -15.23 0.09
C ASP A 167 -17.93 -15.80 0.33
N ILE A 168 -18.93 -14.93 0.40
CA ILE A 168 -20.35 -15.32 0.56
C ILE A 168 -20.82 -16.18 -0.61
N SER A 169 -20.41 -15.88 -1.85
CA SER A 169 -20.85 -16.60 -3.05
C SER A 169 -20.47 -18.09 -3.08
N ARG A 170 -19.58 -18.52 -2.18
CA ARG A 170 -19.18 -19.91 -2.00
C ARG A 170 -20.29 -20.74 -1.33
N VAL A 171 -21.08 -20.13 -0.45
CA VAL A 171 -22.09 -20.83 0.38
C VAL A 171 -23.52 -20.34 0.18
N ALA A 172 -23.70 -19.08 -0.24
CA ALA A 172 -25.00 -18.48 -0.48
C ALA A 172 -25.72 -19.12 -1.69
N GLU A 173 -27.05 -19.05 -1.69
CA GLU A 173 -27.86 -19.38 -2.88
C GLU A 173 -27.49 -18.43 -4.02
N LYS A 174 -27.43 -17.13 -3.71
CA LYS A 174 -27.10 -16.09 -4.69
C LYS A 174 -26.53 -14.84 -4.02
N VAL A 175 -25.56 -14.21 -4.69
CA VAL A 175 -25.03 -12.91 -4.30
C VAL A 175 -25.26 -11.87 -5.40
N TYR A 176 -25.75 -10.70 -5.00
CA TYR A 176 -25.91 -9.54 -5.87
C TYR A 176 -24.96 -8.43 -5.40
N LEU A 177 -24.04 -8.00 -6.25
CA LEU A 177 -23.07 -6.94 -5.95
C LEU A 177 -23.55 -5.63 -6.57
N SER A 178 -24.06 -4.72 -5.75
CA SER A 178 -24.52 -3.40 -6.19
C SER A 178 -23.36 -2.42 -6.32
N ALA A 179 -23.20 -1.85 -7.52
CA ALA A 179 -22.18 -0.87 -7.84
C ALA A 179 -22.81 0.37 -8.48
N ARG A 180 -22.59 1.54 -7.88
CA ARG A 180 -23.10 2.82 -8.42
C ARG A 180 -22.30 3.30 -9.63
N SER A 181 -20.97 3.23 -9.56
CA SER A 181 -20.05 3.82 -10.55
C SER A 181 -19.13 2.79 -11.20
N GLY A 182 -19.30 1.50 -10.90
CA GLY A 182 -18.34 0.46 -11.27
C GLY A 182 -16.98 0.63 -10.58
N ALA A 183 -16.04 -0.25 -10.93
CA ALA A 183 -14.63 -0.17 -10.53
C ALA A 183 -13.75 -0.95 -11.52
N TRP A 184 -12.53 -0.49 -11.74
CA TRP A 184 -11.50 -1.32 -12.35
C TRP A 184 -11.12 -2.45 -11.39
N VAL A 185 -11.21 -3.70 -11.84
CA VAL A 185 -10.84 -4.88 -11.05
C VAL A 185 -9.52 -5.42 -11.57
N VAL A 186 -8.56 -5.62 -10.67
CA VAL A 186 -7.20 -6.11 -10.98
C VAL A 186 -6.89 -7.35 -10.13
N GLY A 187 -6.07 -8.26 -10.66
CA GLY A 187 -5.53 -9.38 -9.90
C GLY A 187 -4.27 -9.00 -9.12
N ARG A 188 -3.98 -9.76 -8.05
CA ARG A 188 -2.66 -9.77 -7.41
C ARG A 188 -1.63 -10.40 -8.33
N VAL A 189 -2.06 -11.39 -9.11
CA VAL A 189 -1.24 -12.06 -10.13
C VAL A 189 -1.13 -11.17 -11.36
N GLY A 190 0.04 -10.57 -11.53
CA GLY A 190 0.39 -9.72 -12.66
C GLY A 190 0.98 -10.48 -13.84
N GLU A 191 1.66 -9.73 -14.70
CA GLU A 191 2.36 -10.26 -15.88
C GLU A 191 3.42 -11.28 -15.50
N GLY A 192 3.46 -12.40 -16.23
CA GLY A 192 4.37 -13.51 -15.94
C GLY A 192 4.09 -14.25 -14.62
N GLY A 193 2.94 -14.00 -13.98
CA GLY A 193 2.60 -14.60 -12.68
C GLY A 193 3.23 -13.90 -11.47
N LEU A 194 3.86 -12.74 -11.67
CA LEU A 194 4.54 -11.98 -10.62
C LEU A 194 3.58 -11.01 -9.89
N PRO A 195 3.89 -10.58 -8.65
CA PRO A 195 3.07 -9.60 -7.94
C PRO A 195 2.87 -8.31 -8.73
N GLY A 196 1.60 -7.93 -8.91
CA GLY A 196 1.19 -6.79 -9.76
C GLY A 196 1.77 -5.44 -9.34
N ASP A 197 1.96 -5.23 -8.04
CA ASP A 197 2.55 -4.00 -7.48
C ASP A 197 4.03 -3.86 -7.80
N LEU A 198 4.80 -4.95 -7.72
CA LEU A 198 6.24 -4.96 -8.03
C LEU A 198 6.51 -4.71 -9.51
N ILE A 199 5.67 -5.25 -10.40
CA ILE A 199 5.81 -4.98 -11.84
C ILE A 199 5.23 -3.62 -12.23
N GLY A 200 4.22 -3.15 -11.48
CA GLY A 200 3.45 -1.95 -11.82
C GLY A 200 4.05 -0.65 -11.28
N THR A 201 4.89 -0.72 -10.24
CA THR A 201 5.34 0.47 -9.50
C THR A 201 6.85 0.69 -9.65
N SER A 202 7.25 1.46 -10.66
CA SER A 202 8.66 1.87 -10.88
C SER A 202 8.77 3.39 -11.03
N ARG A 203 9.98 3.94 -10.83
CA ARG A 203 10.23 5.38 -11.05
C ARG A 203 10.06 5.75 -12.52
N MET A 204 10.48 4.89 -13.44
CA MET A 204 10.24 5.06 -14.86
C MET A 204 8.74 5.12 -15.18
N HIS A 205 7.92 4.26 -14.58
CA HIS A 205 6.47 4.31 -14.76
C HIS A 205 5.89 5.64 -14.30
N THR A 206 6.29 6.16 -13.13
CA THR A 206 5.86 7.48 -12.66
C THR A 206 6.28 8.60 -13.61
N VAL A 207 7.49 8.55 -14.19
CA VAL A 207 7.92 9.53 -15.20
C VAL A 207 7.04 9.45 -16.45
N LEU A 208 6.78 8.25 -16.96
CA LEU A 208 5.93 8.06 -18.14
C LEU A 208 4.48 8.47 -17.89
N GLU A 209 3.96 8.20 -16.69
CA GLU A 209 2.63 8.60 -16.26
C GLU A 209 2.49 10.12 -16.19
N ASN A 210 3.50 10.81 -15.64
CA ASN A 210 3.50 12.28 -15.55
C ASN A 210 3.61 12.93 -16.95
N LEU A 211 4.37 12.34 -17.86
CA LEU A 211 4.54 12.86 -19.22
C LEU A 211 3.35 12.53 -20.13
N PHE A 212 2.74 11.35 -19.97
CA PHE A 212 1.72 10.81 -20.89
C PHE A 212 0.53 10.16 -20.14
N PRO A 213 -0.18 10.89 -19.26
CA PRO A 213 -1.16 10.31 -18.33
C PRO A 213 -2.31 9.59 -19.04
N SER A 214 -2.94 10.22 -20.03
CA SER A 214 -4.08 9.65 -20.76
C SER A 214 -3.71 8.40 -21.54
N TRP A 215 -2.51 8.38 -22.13
CA TRP A 215 -2.01 7.23 -22.89
C TRP A 215 -1.66 6.06 -22.00
N ILE A 216 -0.98 6.30 -20.88
CA ILE A 216 -0.68 5.28 -19.87
C ILE A 216 -1.97 4.69 -19.31
N SER A 217 -2.94 5.52 -18.92
CA SER A 217 -4.26 5.07 -18.45
C SER A 217 -4.94 4.19 -19.50
N THR A 218 -5.05 4.66 -20.75
CA THR A 218 -5.68 3.92 -21.85
C THR A 218 -5.01 2.57 -22.10
N ARG A 219 -3.68 2.49 -21.98
CA ARG A 219 -2.95 1.23 -22.15
C ARG A 219 -3.22 0.24 -21.04
N VAL A 220 -3.25 0.69 -19.79
CA VAL A 220 -3.62 -0.16 -18.65
C VAL A 220 -5.06 -0.65 -18.81
N GLU A 221 -5.99 0.24 -19.13
CA GLU A 221 -7.40 -0.11 -19.34
C GLU A 221 -7.59 -1.13 -20.47
N LYS A 222 -6.86 -0.98 -21.59
CA LYS A 222 -6.86 -1.98 -22.69
C LYS A 222 -6.30 -3.33 -22.23
N LYS A 223 -5.21 -3.33 -21.44
CA LYS A 223 -4.62 -4.56 -20.90
C LYS A 223 -5.60 -5.28 -19.97
N LEU A 224 -6.27 -4.54 -19.09
CA LEU A 224 -7.28 -5.09 -18.18
C LEU A 224 -8.49 -5.66 -18.94
N ASN A 225 -9.02 -4.91 -19.92
CA ASN A 225 -10.15 -5.40 -20.73
C ASN A 225 -9.78 -6.58 -21.63
N LYS A 226 -8.51 -6.75 -21.99
CA LYS A 226 -8.03 -7.97 -22.68
C LYS A 226 -8.03 -9.19 -21.76
N ALA A 227 -7.78 -9.02 -20.46
CA ALA A 227 -7.86 -10.10 -19.49
C ALA A 227 -9.30 -10.52 -19.23
N PHE A 228 -10.19 -9.54 -18.98
CA PHE A 228 -11.64 -9.72 -19.04
C PHE A 228 -12.32 -8.36 -19.26
N ASP A 229 -13.32 -8.33 -20.14
CA ASP A 229 -14.00 -7.09 -20.52
C ASP A 229 -14.86 -6.59 -19.35
N HIS A 230 -14.47 -5.47 -18.74
CA HIS A 230 -15.18 -4.91 -17.60
C HIS A 230 -16.57 -4.42 -17.96
N LYS A 231 -16.83 -4.04 -19.23
CA LYS A 231 -18.17 -3.66 -19.68
C LYS A 231 -19.07 -4.88 -19.74
N LEU A 232 -18.57 -5.98 -20.30
CA LEU A 232 -19.30 -7.25 -20.36
C LEU A 232 -19.66 -7.78 -18.95
N TYR A 233 -18.78 -7.57 -17.97
CA TYR A 233 -18.98 -8.02 -16.60
C TYR A 233 -19.77 -7.02 -15.73
N GLY A 234 -20.23 -5.89 -16.29
CA GLY A 234 -20.98 -4.87 -15.55
C GLY A 234 -20.15 -4.05 -14.55
N LEU A 235 -18.82 -4.06 -14.68
CA LEU A 235 -17.87 -3.45 -13.74
C LEU A 235 -17.28 -2.13 -14.24
N LYS A 236 -17.34 -1.86 -15.55
CA LYS A 236 -16.64 -0.72 -16.17
C LYS A 236 -17.02 0.62 -15.52
N PRO A 237 -16.06 1.37 -14.97
CA PRO A 237 -16.34 2.69 -14.42
C PRO A 237 -16.31 3.80 -15.47
N ASN A 238 -16.81 4.98 -15.08
CA ASN A 238 -16.82 6.20 -15.91
C ASN A 238 -15.56 7.06 -15.75
N HIS A 239 -14.50 6.52 -15.15
CA HIS A 239 -13.25 7.23 -14.87
C HIS A 239 -12.03 6.41 -15.33
N GLY A 240 -10.91 7.08 -15.58
CA GLY A 240 -9.66 6.43 -15.96
C GLY A 240 -9.06 5.59 -14.83
N PHE A 241 -8.13 4.68 -15.17
CA PHE A 241 -7.55 3.73 -14.20
C PHE A 241 -6.91 4.39 -12.98
N TYR A 242 -6.07 5.41 -13.18
CA TYR A 242 -5.30 6.03 -12.09
C TYR A 242 -6.08 7.04 -11.23
N THR A 243 -7.34 7.31 -11.59
CA THR A 243 -8.16 8.33 -10.92
C THR A 243 -8.88 7.79 -9.68
N GLN A 244 -8.94 6.48 -9.48
CA GLN A 244 -9.52 5.88 -8.28
C GLN A 244 -8.81 4.57 -7.98
N MET A 245 -8.71 4.20 -6.71
CA MET A 245 -8.14 2.91 -6.32
C MET A 245 -8.93 1.75 -6.97
N PRO A 246 -8.27 0.85 -7.71
CA PRO A 246 -8.93 -0.34 -8.25
C PRO A 246 -9.30 -1.32 -7.14
N VAL A 247 -10.22 -2.23 -7.45
CA VAL A 247 -10.52 -3.39 -6.62
C VAL A 247 -9.53 -4.50 -6.95
N VAL A 248 -8.77 -4.96 -5.95
CA VAL A 248 -7.77 -6.01 -6.08
C VAL A 248 -8.40 -7.34 -5.69
N ASN A 249 -8.90 -8.09 -6.68
CA ASN A 249 -9.61 -9.35 -6.44
C ASN A 249 -9.40 -10.34 -7.60
N ASP A 250 -8.77 -11.47 -7.28
CA ASP A 250 -8.44 -12.52 -8.25
C ASP A 250 -9.63 -13.44 -8.57
N ASP A 251 -10.60 -13.55 -7.66
CA ASP A 251 -11.71 -14.50 -7.73
C ASP A 251 -12.99 -13.89 -8.33
N LEU A 252 -13.19 -12.57 -8.20
CA LEU A 252 -14.43 -11.89 -8.54
C LEU A 252 -14.87 -12.13 -9.99
N PRO A 253 -13.99 -12.02 -11.01
CA PRO A 253 -14.39 -12.35 -12.38
C PRO A 253 -14.89 -13.80 -12.52
N ALA A 254 -14.22 -14.77 -11.89
CA ALA A 254 -14.63 -16.17 -11.91
C ALA A 254 -15.99 -16.40 -11.22
N ARG A 255 -16.29 -15.65 -10.15
CA ARG A 255 -17.60 -15.70 -9.48
C ARG A 255 -18.71 -15.05 -10.30
N ILE A 256 -18.40 -14.04 -11.09
CA ILE A 256 -19.36 -13.40 -12.00
C ILE A 256 -19.69 -14.34 -13.17
N ILE A 257 -18.68 -14.87 -13.87
CA ILE A 257 -18.92 -15.72 -15.06
C ILE A 257 -19.61 -17.05 -14.71
N SER A 258 -19.36 -17.60 -13.52
CA SER A 258 -20.09 -18.78 -13.01
C SER A 258 -21.52 -18.45 -12.54
N GLY A 259 -21.92 -17.18 -12.59
CA GLY A 259 -23.24 -16.71 -12.17
C GLY A 259 -23.45 -16.73 -10.65
N ARG A 260 -22.43 -16.99 -9.84
CA ARG A 260 -22.54 -16.99 -8.37
C ARG A 260 -22.68 -15.58 -7.80
N VAL A 261 -22.03 -14.61 -8.43
CA VAL A 261 -22.18 -13.17 -8.17
C VAL A 261 -22.83 -12.52 -9.39
N GLN A 262 -23.88 -11.72 -9.19
CA GLN A 262 -24.47 -10.90 -10.24
C GLN A 262 -24.27 -9.43 -9.91
N VAL A 263 -23.63 -8.68 -10.81
CA VAL A 263 -23.45 -7.24 -10.64
C VAL A 263 -24.77 -6.53 -10.94
N LYS A 264 -25.13 -5.57 -10.10
CA LYS A 264 -26.34 -4.75 -10.21
C LYS A 264 -25.97 -3.26 -10.12
N PRO A 265 -26.78 -2.36 -10.69
CA PRO A 265 -26.59 -0.92 -10.47
C PRO A 265 -26.91 -0.56 -9.01
N ASN A 266 -26.99 0.74 -8.70
CA ASN A 266 -27.32 1.17 -7.34
C ASN A 266 -28.70 0.64 -6.90
N VAL A 267 -28.89 0.44 -5.61
CA VAL A 267 -30.23 0.20 -5.05
C VAL A 267 -31.02 1.50 -5.15
N LYS A 268 -32.28 1.38 -5.61
CA LYS A 268 -33.25 2.49 -5.69
C LYS A 268 -34.06 2.58 -4.40
N GLU A 269 -34.61 1.46 -3.96
CA GLU A 269 -35.45 1.36 -2.76
C GLU A 269 -35.54 -0.09 -2.27
N PHE A 270 -35.91 -0.24 -0.99
CA PHE A 270 -36.25 -1.50 -0.35
C PHE A 270 -37.76 -1.59 -0.17
N CYS A 271 -38.34 -2.79 -0.36
CA CYS A 271 -39.76 -3.03 -0.22
C CYS A 271 -40.00 -4.37 0.49
N GLY A 272 -40.12 -4.35 1.82
CA GLY A 272 -40.23 -5.60 2.60
C GLY A 272 -38.98 -6.47 2.40
N SER A 273 -39.14 -7.71 1.92
CA SER A 273 -38.00 -8.57 1.58
C SER A 273 -37.43 -8.38 0.16
N SER A 274 -37.94 -7.42 -0.61
CA SER A 274 -37.49 -7.18 -1.99
C SER A 274 -36.57 -5.95 -2.10
N VAL A 275 -35.63 -6.01 -3.04
CA VAL A 275 -34.70 -4.92 -3.34
C VAL A 275 -34.87 -4.49 -4.79
N VAL A 276 -35.19 -3.22 -5.00
CA VAL A 276 -35.40 -2.60 -6.32
C VAL A 276 -34.16 -1.84 -6.71
N PHE A 277 -33.66 -2.06 -7.93
CA PHE A 277 -32.47 -1.41 -8.47
C PHE A 277 -32.83 -0.29 -9.45
N VAL A 278 -31.90 0.63 -9.73
CA VAL A 278 -32.17 1.80 -10.60
C VAL A 278 -32.51 1.43 -12.05
N ASP A 279 -32.11 0.24 -12.49
CA ASP A 279 -32.46 -0.30 -13.81
C ASP A 279 -33.88 -0.90 -13.87
N GLY A 280 -34.63 -0.83 -12.76
CA GLY A 280 -35.96 -1.42 -12.63
C GLY A 280 -35.95 -2.92 -12.34
N SER A 281 -34.78 -3.56 -12.26
CA SER A 281 -34.72 -4.96 -11.84
C SER A 281 -35.06 -5.10 -10.36
N ILE A 282 -35.79 -6.18 -10.02
CA ILE A 282 -36.25 -6.47 -8.66
C ILE A 282 -35.70 -7.83 -8.25
N ILE A 283 -35.16 -7.91 -7.05
CA ILE A 283 -34.77 -9.17 -6.42
C ILE A 283 -35.66 -9.38 -5.20
N ASP A 284 -36.52 -10.39 -5.27
CA ASP A 284 -37.41 -10.75 -4.17
C ASP A 284 -36.72 -11.62 -3.13
N LYS A 285 -37.27 -11.63 -1.91
CA LYS A 285 -36.89 -12.54 -0.80
C LYS A 285 -35.38 -12.49 -0.50
N VAL A 286 -34.82 -11.29 -0.45
CA VAL A 286 -33.45 -11.03 0.00
C VAL A 286 -33.38 -11.25 1.50
N ASP A 287 -32.51 -12.17 1.94
CA ASP A 287 -32.35 -12.50 3.35
C ASP A 287 -31.40 -11.53 4.06
N VAL A 288 -30.35 -11.09 3.36
CA VAL A 288 -29.25 -10.34 3.97
C VAL A 288 -28.76 -9.20 3.06
N VAL A 289 -28.49 -8.03 3.66
CA VAL A 289 -27.85 -6.89 3.00
C VAL A 289 -26.55 -6.54 3.71
N VAL A 290 -25.44 -6.46 2.98
CA VAL A 290 -24.14 -6.06 3.51
C VAL A 290 -23.73 -4.72 2.93
N PHE A 291 -23.62 -3.70 3.78
CA PHE A 291 -23.16 -2.37 3.40
C PHE A 291 -21.62 -2.33 3.40
N SER A 292 -21.01 -2.35 2.22
CA SER A 292 -19.57 -2.16 2.00
C SER A 292 -19.28 -0.72 1.56
N THR A 293 -19.85 0.23 2.30
CA THR A 293 -19.93 1.66 1.97
C THR A 293 -18.78 2.49 2.54
N GLY A 294 -17.78 1.85 3.15
CA GLY A 294 -16.55 2.48 3.60
C GLY A 294 -16.63 2.99 5.03
N TYR A 295 -15.75 3.93 5.37
CA TYR A 295 -15.54 4.38 6.74
C TYR A 295 -15.46 5.89 6.81
N ASN A 296 -15.94 6.41 7.94
CA ASN A 296 -15.65 7.74 8.42
C ASN A 296 -14.44 7.68 9.36
N TYR A 297 -13.85 8.85 9.60
CA TYR A 297 -12.78 9.03 10.58
C TYR A 297 -13.15 10.14 11.56
N SER A 298 -12.64 10.02 12.78
CA SER A 298 -12.80 11.02 13.84
C SER A 298 -11.66 10.88 14.83
N PHE A 299 -11.27 12.00 15.45
CA PHE A 299 -10.24 12.02 16.48
C PHE A 299 -10.84 12.62 17.76
N PRO A 300 -11.81 11.93 18.40
CA PRO A 300 -12.59 12.52 19.51
C PRO A 300 -11.75 12.89 20.73
N PHE A 301 -10.56 12.30 20.86
CA PHE A 301 -9.59 12.62 21.91
C PHE A 301 -8.76 13.88 21.61
N LEU A 302 -8.80 14.43 20.40
CA LEU A 302 -8.12 15.68 20.04
C LEU A 302 -9.05 16.89 20.20
N PRO A 303 -8.50 18.09 20.49
CA PRO A 303 -9.27 19.34 20.46
C PRO A 303 -9.91 19.58 19.09
N SER A 304 -11.12 20.15 19.07
CA SER A 304 -11.87 20.42 17.83
C SER A 304 -11.13 21.35 16.87
N THR A 305 -10.31 22.27 17.39
CA THR A 305 -9.45 23.17 16.62
C THR A 305 -8.42 22.42 15.77
N LEU A 306 -7.89 21.29 16.26
CA LEU A 306 -6.96 20.43 15.51
C LEU A 306 -7.67 19.47 14.55
N GLN A 307 -9.00 19.41 14.61
CA GLN A 307 -9.83 18.61 13.71
C GLN A 307 -10.41 19.44 12.55
N ALA A 308 -9.94 20.68 12.36
CA ALA A 308 -10.34 21.54 11.26
C ALA A 308 -10.10 20.85 9.91
N LYS A 309 -11.08 20.98 9.00
CA LYS A 309 -11.04 20.38 7.67
C LYS A 309 -10.81 21.43 6.59
N SER A 310 -10.08 21.04 5.54
CA SER A 310 -9.98 21.78 4.27
C SER A 310 -10.69 20.93 3.21
N GLY A 311 -11.93 21.29 2.86
CA GLY A 311 -12.81 20.40 2.10
C GLY A 311 -13.13 19.12 2.89
N TYR A 312 -12.86 17.95 2.32
CA TYR A 312 -13.18 16.65 2.91
C TYR A 312 -12.02 16.02 3.71
N ARG A 313 -10.88 16.70 3.85
CA ARG A 313 -9.68 16.21 4.56
C ARG A 313 -9.35 17.06 5.78
N LEU A 314 -8.70 16.45 6.78
CA LEU A 314 -8.08 17.20 7.85
C LEU A 314 -7.01 18.15 7.30
N ARG A 315 -6.94 19.35 7.88
CA ARG A 315 -5.95 20.37 7.54
C ARG A 315 -4.60 20.00 8.16
N LEU A 316 -3.88 19.12 7.48
CA LEU A 316 -2.57 18.62 7.90
C LEU A 316 -1.53 18.90 6.82
N TYR A 317 -0.45 19.59 7.19
CA TYR A 317 0.71 19.82 6.33
C TYR A 317 1.33 18.47 5.95
N LYS A 318 1.37 18.20 4.63
CA LYS A 318 1.77 16.91 4.04
C LYS A 318 1.09 15.69 4.68
N HIS A 319 -0.15 15.83 5.14
CA HIS A 319 -0.91 14.79 5.86
C HIS A 319 -0.31 14.34 7.22
N VAL A 320 0.57 15.17 7.81
CA VAL A 320 1.24 14.83 9.09
C VAL A 320 0.99 15.88 10.17
N PHE A 321 1.30 17.15 9.92
CA PHE A 321 1.34 18.17 10.98
C PHE A 321 0.16 19.14 10.93
N PRO A 322 -0.55 19.39 12.04
CA PRO A 322 -1.50 20.49 12.12
C PRO A 322 -0.77 21.84 12.04
N PRO A 323 -1.11 22.73 11.08
CA PRO A 323 -0.35 23.96 10.87
C PRO A 323 -0.59 25.03 11.94
N ALA A 324 -1.68 24.92 12.71
CA ALA A 324 -2.08 25.91 13.72
C ALA A 324 -1.36 25.77 15.07
N LEU A 325 -0.41 24.84 15.20
CA LEU A 325 0.34 24.64 16.44
C LEU A 325 1.56 25.57 16.48
N SER A 326 1.72 26.29 17.59
CA SER A 326 2.91 27.12 17.87
C SER A 326 4.17 26.27 18.01
N GLN A 327 4.05 25.09 18.63
CA GLN A 327 5.12 24.09 18.75
C GLN A 327 4.79 22.84 17.93
N PRO A 328 5.68 22.36 17.04
CA PRO A 328 5.40 21.25 16.12
C PRO A 328 5.57 19.87 16.78
N THR A 329 4.90 19.65 17.91
CA THR A 329 5.04 18.46 18.77
C THR A 329 3.88 17.46 18.66
N LEU A 330 2.98 17.63 17.68
CA LEU A 330 1.96 16.64 17.34
C LEU A 330 1.99 16.28 15.86
N ALA A 331 1.98 14.98 15.57
CA ALA A 331 1.96 14.44 14.21
C ALA A 331 0.89 13.36 14.06
N VAL A 332 0.26 13.27 12.90
CA VAL A 332 -0.64 12.18 12.51
C VAL A 332 0.09 11.29 11.51
N VAL A 333 0.18 9.99 11.80
CA VAL A 333 0.95 9.03 10.98
C VAL A 333 0.04 7.90 10.50
N GLY A 334 0.19 7.51 9.24
CA GLY A 334 -0.61 6.48 8.58
C GLY A 334 -2.01 6.94 8.17
N PHE A 335 -2.33 8.23 8.32
CA PHE A 335 -3.59 8.83 7.90
C PHE A 335 -3.56 9.25 6.43
N ILE A 336 -3.27 8.28 5.55
CA ILE A 336 -3.05 8.50 4.12
C ILE A 336 -3.34 7.22 3.33
N ARG A 337 -3.64 7.35 2.03
CA ARG A 337 -3.82 6.21 1.10
C ARG A 337 -3.05 6.47 -0.20
N GLY A 338 -2.41 5.45 -0.74
CA GLY A 338 -1.71 5.49 -2.03
C GLY A 338 -1.91 4.17 -2.78
N PHE A 339 -1.52 4.12 -4.06
CA PHE A 339 -1.51 2.87 -4.85
C PHE A 339 -0.51 1.83 -4.31
N GLY A 340 0.49 2.27 -3.54
CA GLY A 340 1.42 1.38 -2.85
C GLY A 340 1.01 1.09 -1.40
N ALA A 341 1.83 0.29 -0.72
CA ALA A 341 1.60 -0.08 0.67
C ALA A 341 1.61 1.14 1.62
N VAL A 342 0.81 1.09 2.69
CA VAL A 342 0.79 2.14 3.72
C VAL A 342 2.03 2.10 4.60
N ASN A 343 2.65 0.94 4.79
CA ASN A 343 3.76 0.76 5.73
C ASN A 343 4.96 1.67 5.39
N PRO A 344 5.42 1.75 4.13
CA PRO A 344 6.51 2.66 3.75
C PRO A 344 6.11 4.14 3.85
N LEU A 345 4.85 4.48 3.57
CA LEU A 345 4.32 5.84 3.75
C LEU A 345 4.38 6.24 5.22
N ALA A 346 3.85 5.41 6.11
CA ALA A 346 3.84 5.63 7.55
C ALA A 346 5.26 5.63 8.14
N GLU A 347 6.15 4.75 7.67
CA GLU A 347 7.57 4.76 8.07
C GLU A 347 8.21 6.11 7.72
N MET A 348 8.01 6.61 6.51
CA MET A 348 8.58 7.87 6.07
C MET A 348 7.99 9.06 6.84
N GLN A 349 6.68 9.08 7.07
CA GLN A 349 6.01 10.06 7.92
C GLN A 349 6.59 10.06 9.34
N ALA A 350 6.78 8.89 9.95
CA ALA A 350 7.36 8.77 11.30
C ALA A 350 8.83 9.22 11.35
N ARG A 351 9.64 8.88 10.33
CA ARG A 351 11.03 9.34 10.21
C ARG A 351 11.12 10.84 10.11
N TRP A 352 10.21 11.48 9.38
CA TRP A 352 10.14 12.92 9.32
C TRP A 352 9.65 13.52 10.65
N ALA A 353 8.57 12.97 11.21
CA ALA A 353 7.96 13.47 12.44
C ALA A 353 8.95 13.49 13.62
N THR A 354 9.66 12.39 13.83
CA THR A 354 10.66 12.28 14.91
C THR A 354 11.83 13.25 14.75
N ARG A 355 12.21 13.61 13.51
CA ARG A 355 13.25 14.62 13.26
C ARG A 355 12.77 16.03 13.58
N VAL A 356 11.51 16.34 13.26
CA VAL A 356 10.88 17.61 13.63
C VAL A 356 10.79 17.74 15.15
N PHE A 357 10.33 16.70 15.84
CA PHE A 357 10.26 16.69 17.31
C PHE A 357 11.63 16.89 17.98
N LYS A 358 12.70 16.38 17.36
CA LYS A 358 14.07 16.59 17.83
C LYS A 358 14.69 17.93 17.42
N GLY A 359 13.96 18.79 16.69
CA GLY A 359 14.50 20.05 16.15
C GLY A 359 15.53 19.88 15.03
N LEU A 360 15.68 18.67 14.47
CA LEU A 360 16.62 18.38 13.38
C LEU A 360 16.10 18.81 12.01
N THR A 361 14.79 19.07 11.91
CA THR A 361 14.10 19.54 10.72
C THR A 361 13.05 20.56 11.16
N THR A 362 13.07 21.76 10.58
CA THR A 362 12.09 22.81 10.88
C THR A 362 10.92 22.75 9.91
N LEU A 363 9.72 22.99 10.40
CA LEU A 363 8.55 23.22 9.54
C LEU A 363 8.60 24.64 8.94
N PRO A 364 8.01 24.87 7.76
CA PRO A 364 7.83 26.22 7.25
C PRO A 364 6.80 26.99 8.08
N SER A 365 6.65 28.30 7.83
CA SER A 365 5.63 29.13 8.49
C SER A 365 4.21 28.57 8.28
N GLU A 366 3.31 28.87 9.23
CA GLU A 366 1.90 28.48 9.13
C GLU A 366 1.28 28.89 7.79
N GLU A 367 1.51 30.13 7.35
CA GLU A 367 1.00 30.63 6.07
C GLU A 367 1.45 29.77 4.88
N ASN A 368 2.73 29.37 4.86
CA ASN A 368 3.26 28.52 3.80
C ASN A 368 2.72 27.10 3.87
N MET A 369 2.54 26.55 5.07
CA MET A 369 1.89 25.25 5.27
C MET A 369 0.46 25.26 4.74
N ILE A 370 -0.31 26.31 5.04
CA ILE A 370 -1.70 26.47 4.56
C ILE A 370 -1.75 26.55 3.05
N LYS A 371 -0.92 27.41 2.44
CA LYS A 371 -0.84 27.54 0.97
C LYS A 371 -0.52 26.21 0.29
N GLU A 372 0.40 25.43 0.86
CA GLU A 372 0.73 24.12 0.31
C GLU A 372 -0.43 23.12 0.49
N ILE A 373 -1.11 23.13 1.64
CA ILE A 373 -2.31 22.31 1.87
C ILE A 373 -3.38 22.67 0.83
N GLU A 374 -3.70 23.93 0.60
CA GLU A 374 -4.74 24.32 -0.37
C GLU A 374 -4.37 23.90 -1.80
N LYS A 375 -3.12 24.16 -2.21
CA LYS A 375 -2.61 23.74 -3.52
C LYS A 375 -2.72 22.23 -3.70
N ASP A 376 -2.29 21.47 -2.71
CA ASP A 376 -2.36 20.02 -2.72
C ASP A 376 -3.82 19.52 -2.73
N THR A 377 -4.72 20.17 -1.98
CA THR A 377 -6.16 19.85 -1.99
C THR A 377 -6.70 19.94 -3.41
N ILE A 378 -6.42 21.06 -4.10
CA ILE A 378 -6.87 21.31 -5.46
C ILE A 378 -6.27 20.29 -6.44
N THR A 379 -4.97 20.00 -6.34
CA THR A 379 -4.31 19.02 -7.21
C THR A 379 -4.92 17.63 -7.03
N MET A 380 -5.11 17.17 -5.80
CA MET A 380 -5.70 15.85 -5.51
C MET A 380 -7.17 15.77 -5.94
N HIS A 381 -7.95 16.84 -5.81
CA HIS A 381 -9.33 16.91 -6.32
C HIS A 381 -9.41 16.79 -7.84
N LYS A 382 -8.44 17.36 -8.57
CA LYS A 382 -8.34 17.21 -10.03
C LYS A 382 -7.85 15.83 -10.46
N ARG A 383 -6.98 15.22 -9.64
CA ARG A 383 -6.31 13.96 -9.93
C ARG A 383 -7.21 12.75 -9.71
N PHE A 384 -7.98 12.73 -8.62
CA PHE A 384 -8.76 11.57 -8.21
C PHE A 384 -10.27 11.79 -8.37
N ALA A 385 -10.93 10.84 -9.04
CA ALA A 385 -12.37 10.76 -9.11
C ALA A 385 -12.94 10.50 -7.69
N CYS A 386 -13.95 11.27 -7.31
CA CYS A 386 -14.61 11.19 -6.00
C CYS A 386 -13.68 11.49 -4.79
N SER A 387 -12.88 12.56 -4.87
CA SER A 387 -12.05 13.05 -3.76
C SER A 387 -12.82 13.28 -2.45
N GLU A 388 -14.11 13.60 -2.53
CA GLU A 388 -14.97 13.80 -1.36
C GLU A 388 -15.08 12.54 -0.49
N ARG A 389 -15.08 11.37 -1.14
CA ARG A 389 -15.23 10.06 -0.49
C ARG A 389 -13.88 9.41 -0.17
N ASN A 390 -12.83 9.80 -0.88
CA ASN A 390 -11.47 9.32 -0.68
C ASN A 390 -10.48 10.49 -0.48
N PRO A 391 -10.63 11.30 0.59
CA PRO A 391 -9.91 12.55 0.75
C PRO A 391 -8.43 12.40 1.15
N LEU A 392 -7.97 11.15 1.33
CA LEU A 392 -6.64 10.80 1.83
C LEU A 392 -5.70 10.28 0.74
N GLN A 393 -6.12 10.32 -0.52
CA GLN A 393 -5.39 9.73 -1.64
C GLN A 393 -4.18 10.60 -2.03
N VAL A 394 -3.03 9.95 -2.24
CA VAL A 394 -1.80 10.57 -2.78
C VAL A 394 -1.17 9.70 -3.87
N ASP A 395 -0.34 10.33 -4.71
CA ASP A 395 0.58 9.63 -5.61
C ASP A 395 1.76 9.06 -4.81
N TYR A 396 1.94 7.72 -4.85
CA TYR A 396 2.81 6.97 -3.93
C TYR A 396 4.30 7.41 -3.96
N ILE A 397 4.95 7.32 -5.11
CA ILE A 397 6.39 7.65 -5.25
C ILE A 397 6.63 9.16 -5.06
N PRO A 398 5.86 10.08 -5.70
CA PRO A 398 6.03 11.51 -5.48
C PRO A 398 5.90 11.93 -4.01
N TYR A 399 4.92 11.38 -3.29
CA TYR A 399 4.75 11.66 -1.87
C TYR A 399 5.95 11.17 -1.05
N LEU A 400 6.37 9.90 -1.23
CA LEU A 400 7.52 9.35 -0.53
C LEU A 400 8.79 10.14 -0.80
N ASP A 401 9.06 10.50 -2.06
CA ASP A 401 10.21 11.31 -2.44
C ASP A 401 10.17 12.70 -1.79
N SER A 402 8.99 13.33 -1.69
CA SER A 402 8.84 14.64 -1.07
C SER A 402 9.20 14.62 0.42
N LEU A 403 8.81 13.58 1.15
CA LEU A 403 9.19 13.42 2.56
C LEU A 403 10.64 12.95 2.70
N ALA A 404 11.10 12.06 1.82
CA ALA A 404 12.48 11.61 1.81
C ALA A 404 13.47 12.76 1.59
N GLU A 405 13.07 13.79 0.85
CA GLU A 405 13.85 15.01 0.67
C GLU A 405 13.97 15.81 1.98
N LEU A 406 12.85 16.00 2.71
CA LEU A 406 12.86 16.62 4.04
C LEU A 406 13.69 15.84 5.07
N VAL A 407 13.73 14.52 4.94
CA VAL A 407 14.52 13.64 5.82
C VAL A 407 16.00 13.56 5.37
N GLY A 408 16.30 13.88 4.11
CA GLY A 408 17.65 13.76 3.52
C GLY A 408 18.03 12.35 3.08
N VAL A 409 17.05 11.53 2.66
CA VAL A 409 17.23 10.12 2.24
C VAL A 409 16.64 9.81 0.86
N ARG A 410 16.30 10.84 0.08
CA ARG A 410 15.86 10.67 -1.30
C ARG A 410 17.04 10.15 -2.15
N PRO A 411 16.90 9.04 -2.89
CA PRO A 411 17.97 8.53 -3.75
C PRO A 411 18.34 9.52 -4.86
N ASN A 412 19.62 9.88 -4.97
CA ASN A 412 20.13 10.70 -6.06
C ASN A 412 20.50 9.81 -7.26
N ILE A 413 19.54 9.63 -8.19
CA ILE A 413 19.70 8.71 -9.32
C ILE A 413 20.84 9.13 -10.28
N PRO A 414 20.97 10.40 -10.71
CA PRO A 414 22.08 10.81 -11.56
C PRO A 414 23.45 10.51 -10.94
N TRP A 415 23.62 10.78 -9.64
CA TRP A 415 24.87 10.48 -8.95
C TRP A 415 25.11 8.97 -8.80
N LEU A 416 24.05 8.19 -8.53
CA LEU A 416 24.14 6.73 -8.49
C LEU A 416 24.49 6.15 -9.86
N LEU A 417 24.03 6.72 -10.98
CA LEU A 417 24.42 6.27 -12.31
C LEU A 417 25.94 6.37 -12.53
N LEU A 418 26.59 7.38 -11.95
CA LEU A 418 28.04 7.55 -12.02
C LEU A 418 28.79 6.58 -11.11
N LYS A 419 28.30 6.33 -9.88
CA LYS A 419 29.00 5.54 -8.86
C LYS A 419 28.68 4.05 -8.87
N ASP A 420 27.43 3.70 -9.09
CA ASP A 420 26.91 2.32 -9.10
C ASP A 420 25.78 2.19 -10.13
N PRO A 421 26.13 2.13 -11.44
CA PRO A 421 25.15 2.13 -12.52
C PRO A 421 24.19 0.93 -12.44
N ARG A 422 24.65 -0.22 -11.93
CA ARG A 422 23.79 -1.40 -11.75
C ARG A 422 22.68 -1.12 -10.74
N LEU A 423 23.02 -0.54 -9.59
CA LEU A 423 22.03 -0.16 -8.59
C LEU A 423 21.11 0.94 -9.10
N ALA A 424 21.66 1.95 -9.78
CA ALA A 424 20.89 3.06 -10.31
C ALA A 424 19.82 2.61 -11.33
N LEU A 425 20.19 1.71 -12.26
CA LEU A 425 19.25 1.13 -13.21
C LEU A 425 18.16 0.32 -12.51
N GLN A 426 18.50 -0.46 -11.47
CA GLN A 426 17.51 -1.22 -10.69
C GLN A 426 16.55 -0.31 -9.92
N ILE A 427 17.04 0.82 -9.38
CA ILE A 427 16.20 1.79 -8.69
C ILE A 427 15.24 2.50 -9.66
N PHE A 428 15.72 2.83 -10.86
CA PHE A 428 14.96 3.59 -11.84
C PHE A 428 13.94 2.74 -12.61
N LEU A 429 14.39 1.59 -13.13
CA LEU A 429 13.60 0.70 -13.99
C LEU A 429 12.86 -0.39 -13.19
N GLY A 430 13.42 -0.81 -12.05
CA GLY A 430 12.84 -1.86 -11.21
C GLY A 430 11.77 -1.35 -10.24
N PRO A 431 11.27 -2.24 -9.36
CA PRO A 431 10.25 -1.88 -8.39
C PRO A 431 10.75 -0.82 -7.40
N CYS A 432 9.90 0.14 -7.10
CA CYS A 432 10.15 1.15 -6.08
C CYS A 432 9.94 0.58 -4.67
N THR A 433 10.92 -0.19 -4.18
CA THR A 433 10.87 -0.84 -2.87
C THR A 433 11.39 0.07 -1.74
N PRO A 434 10.93 -0.14 -0.48
CA PRO A 434 11.28 0.74 0.64
C PRO A 434 12.78 0.80 0.95
N TYR A 435 13.53 -0.25 0.58
CA TYR A 435 14.98 -0.32 0.73
C TYR A 435 15.69 0.90 0.12
N GLN A 436 15.15 1.47 -0.96
CA GLN A 436 15.70 2.63 -1.64
C GLN A 436 15.88 3.82 -0.69
N TYR A 437 14.94 4.03 0.23
CA TYR A 437 14.95 5.13 1.19
C TYR A 437 15.83 4.88 2.43
N ARG A 438 16.59 3.77 2.42
CA ARG A 438 17.57 3.39 3.44
C ARG A 438 18.99 3.27 2.85
N LEU A 439 19.19 3.69 1.59
CA LEU A 439 20.49 3.63 0.91
C LEU A 439 21.49 4.66 1.44
N THR A 440 21.02 5.86 1.76
CA THR A 440 21.85 6.99 2.17
C THR A 440 21.15 7.79 3.26
N GLY A 441 21.92 8.69 3.90
CA GLY A 441 21.41 9.63 4.90
C GLY A 441 21.06 8.99 6.24
N PRO A 442 20.31 9.70 7.10
CA PRO A 442 20.05 9.28 8.47
C PRO A 442 19.23 7.98 8.54
N GLY A 443 19.69 7.02 9.35
CA GLY A 443 19.05 5.73 9.52
C GLY A 443 19.26 4.79 8.32
N GLN A 444 20.34 4.98 7.55
CA GLN A 444 20.75 4.06 6.49
C GLN A 444 20.88 2.62 6.99
N TRP A 445 20.66 1.66 6.11
CA TRP A 445 20.80 0.24 6.39
C TRP A 445 21.82 -0.38 5.43
N ALA A 446 22.88 -0.98 5.98
CA ALA A 446 23.98 -1.55 5.19
C ALA A 446 23.49 -2.63 4.19
N GLY A 447 22.40 -3.35 4.52
CA GLY A 447 21.79 -4.34 3.65
C GLY A 447 20.94 -3.78 2.51
N ALA A 448 20.67 -2.46 2.46
CA ALA A 448 19.69 -1.86 1.53
C ALA A 448 20.05 -2.12 0.07
N ARG A 449 21.34 -1.93 -0.29
CA ARG A 449 21.84 -2.21 -1.64
C ARG A 449 21.61 -3.67 -2.03
N GLN A 450 22.06 -4.59 -1.18
CA GLN A 450 21.94 -6.02 -1.45
C GLN A 450 20.47 -6.43 -1.54
N ALA A 451 19.61 -5.90 -0.67
CA ALA A 451 18.19 -6.15 -0.68
C ALA A 451 17.54 -5.72 -2.01
N ILE A 452 17.89 -4.56 -2.55
CA ILE A 452 17.39 -4.11 -3.88
C ILE A 452 17.86 -5.06 -4.97
N LEU A 453 19.15 -5.43 -4.98
CA LEU A 453 19.71 -6.26 -6.06
C LEU A 453 19.20 -7.70 -6.04
N THR A 454 18.78 -8.21 -4.88
CA THR A 454 18.31 -9.60 -4.68
C THR A 454 16.81 -9.72 -4.43
N GLN A 455 16.05 -8.63 -4.52
CA GLN A 455 14.61 -8.65 -4.20
C GLN A 455 13.83 -9.68 -5.04
N TRP A 456 14.19 -9.84 -6.31
CA TRP A 456 13.55 -10.83 -7.18
C TRP A 456 13.85 -12.28 -6.77
N GLU A 457 14.99 -12.55 -6.15
CA GLU A 457 15.29 -13.88 -5.60
C GLU A 457 14.31 -14.21 -4.48
N ARG A 458 14.07 -13.27 -3.56
CA ARG A 458 13.09 -13.43 -2.46
C ARG A 458 11.66 -13.52 -2.98
N VAL A 459 11.33 -12.80 -4.04
CA VAL A 459 10.00 -12.89 -4.68
C VAL A 459 9.81 -14.27 -5.29
N VAL A 460 10.79 -14.78 -6.02
CA VAL A 460 10.65 -16.04 -6.77
C VAL A 460 10.83 -17.28 -5.88
N GLN A 461 11.63 -17.19 -4.82
CA GLN A 461 11.93 -18.29 -3.89
C GLN A 461 10.69 -19.08 -3.43
N PRO A 462 9.60 -18.48 -2.91
CA PRO A 462 8.44 -19.24 -2.44
C PRO A 462 7.69 -19.97 -3.57
N PHE A 463 7.87 -19.60 -4.84
CA PHE A 463 7.26 -20.28 -5.98
C PHE A 463 8.08 -21.51 -6.45
N ARG A 464 9.37 -21.60 -6.10
CA ARG A 464 10.28 -22.67 -6.55
C ARG A 464 10.22 -23.92 -5.67
N THR A 465 9.02 -24.34 -5.26
CA THR A 465 8.83 -25.55 -4.44
C THR A 465 9.04 -26.86 -5.21
N ARG A 466 8.98 -26.79 -6.55
CA ARG A 466 9.37 -27.88 -7.46
C ARG A 466 10.35 -27.32 -8.49
N VAL A 467 11.59 -27.79 -8.45
CA VAL A 467 12.59 -27.44 -9.47
C VAL A 467 12.30 -28.24 -10.73
N ILE A 468 12.05 -27.54 -11.83
CA ILE A 468 11.94 -28.14 -13.16
C ILE A 468 13.33 -28.05 -13.79
N PRO A 469 13.97 -29.17 -14.17
CA PRO A 469 15.25 -29.13 -14.88
C PRO A 469 15.08 -28.30 -16.15
N GLU A 470 15.97 -27.34 -16.39
CA GLU A 470 15.99 -26.67 -17.69
C GLU A 470 16.36 -27.73 -18.75
N PRO A 471 15.57 -27.85 -19.84
CA PRO A 471 15.98 -28.72 -20.92
C PRO A 471 17.35 -28.27 -21.43
N GLU A 472 18.22 -29.23 -21.78
CA GLU A 472 19.52 -28.90 -22.39
C GLU A 472 19.32 -27.90 -23.52
N THR A 473 20.00 -26.76 -23.40
CA THR A 473 19.82 -25.63 -24.31
C THR A 473 20.18 -26.05 -25.73
N ARG A 474 19.18 -26.37 -26.56
CA ARG A 474 19.34 -26.24 -28.01
C ARG A 474 19.54 -24.76 -28.32
N PRO A 475 20.52 -24.37 -29.14
CA PRO A 475 20.75 -22.96 -29.45
C PRO A 475 19.48 -22.39 -30.09
N SER A 476 18.74 -21.55 -29.35
CA SER A 476 17.52 -20.92 -29.86
C SER A 476 17.85 -19.69 -30.71
N SER A 477 17.05 -19.45 -31.75
CA SER A 477 17.19 -18.32 -32.67
C SER A 477 17.04 -16.94 -31.99
N THR A 478 16.58 -16.88 -30.74
CA THR A 478 16.44 -15.65 -29.95
C THR A 478 17.80 -15.02 -29.58
N ARG A 479 18.86 -15.82 -29.40
CA ARG A 479 20.23 -15.29 -29.32
C ARG A 479 20.63 -14.57 -30.60
N SER A 480 20.19 -15.08 -31.76
CA SER A 480 20.43 -14.43 -33.04
C SER A 480 19.73 -13.07 -33.09
N ILE A 481 18.48 -12.94 -32.63
CA ILE A 481 17.75 -11.67 -32.67
C ILE A 481 18.42 -10.60 -31.79
N ILE A 482 18.83 -10.94 -30.56
CA ILE A 482 19.51 -10.00 -29.66
C ILE A 482 20.86 -9.58 -30.26
N VAL A 483 21.65 -10.54 -30.78
CA VAL A 483 22.91 -10.24 -31.46
C VAL A 483 22.70 -9.36 -32.70
N THR A 484 21.65 -9.60 -33.48
CA THR A 484 21.32 -8.77 -34.66
C THR A 484 20.90 -7.36 -34.26
N PHE A 485 20.08 -7.19 -33.21
CA PHE A 485 19.69 -5.85 -32.74
C PHE A 485 20.87 -5.10 -32.10
N SER A 486 21.72 -5.77 -31.32
CA SER A 486 22.95 -5.18 -30.79
C SER A 486 23.93 -4.80 -31.91
N GLY A 487 24.05 -5.65 -32.94
CA GLY A 487 24.84 -5.37 -34.14
C GLY A 487 24.30 -4.19 -34.94
N ALA A 488 22.98 -4.08 -35.12
CA ALA A 488 22.34 -2.96 -35.80
C ALA A 488 22.52 -1.65 -35.04
N ALA A 489 22.38 -1.65 -33.71
CA ALA A 489 22.63 -0.47 -32.88
C ALA A 489 24.10 -0.02 -32.94
N LEU A 490 25.05 -0.96 -32.90
CA LEU A 490 26.48 -0.68 -33.04
C LEU A 490 26.83 -0.14 -34.45
N LEU A 491 26.23 -0.70 -35.50
CA LEU A 491 26.37 -0.21 -36.87
C LEU A 491 25.81 1.21 -37.01
N CYS A 492 24.61 1.49 -36.47
CA CYS A 492 24.05 2.84 -36.44
C CYS A 492 24.96 3.83 -35.70
N CYS A 493 25.52 3.46 -34.55
CA CYS A 493 26.51 4.29 -33.84
C CYS A 493 27.80 4.48 -34.64
N PHE A 494 28.28 3.45 -35.33
CA PHE A 494 29.48 3.52 -36.15
C PHE A 494 29.27 4.43 -37.37
N PHE A 495 28.15 4.30 -38.08
CA PHE A 495 27.80 5.17 -39.21
C PHE A 495 27.54 6.61 -38.77
N TYR A 496 26.88 6.82 -37.61
CA TYR A 496 26.69 8.15 -37.04
C TYR A 496 28.03 8.83 -36.71
N ASN A 497 28.96 8.12 -36.09
CA ASN A 497 30.30 8.66 -35.79
C ASN A 497 31.16 8.84 -37.04
N LYS A 498 31.08 7.94 -38.03
CA LYS A 498 31.79 8.05 -39.31
C LYS A 498 31.30 9.25 -40.13
N HIS A 499 30.00 9.53 -40.13
CA HIS A 499 29.44 10.72 -40.77
C HIS A 499 29.89 12.02 -40.08
N ARG A 500 30.14 11.99 -38.77
CA ARG A 500 30.67 13.13 -38.01
C ARG A 500 32.15 13.39 -38.31
N THR A 501 32.94 12.35 -38.59
CA THR A 501 34.35 12.48 -39.01
C THR A 501 34.53 12.85 -40.48
N SER A 502 33.54 12.63 -41.35
CA SER A 502 33.59 13.03 -42.76
C SER A 502 33.17 14.48 -43.01
N ILE A 503 32.69 15.22 -42.00
CA ILE A 503 32.47 16.67 -42.09
C ILE A 503 33.73 17.36 -41.54
N SER A 504 34.84 17.21 -42.27
CA SER A 504 36.03 18.06 -42.12
C SER A 504 35.94 19.13 -43.22
N PHE A 505 35.63 20.37 -42.85
CA PHE A 505 35.65 21.52 -43.76
C PHE A 505 37.06 21.74 -44.32
N PRO A 506 37.24 22.02 -45.63
CA PRO A 506 38.53 22.49 -46.13
C PRO A 506 38.71 23.96 -45.75
N LEU A 507 39.80 24.25 -45.04
CA LEU A 507 40.31 25.60 -44.79
C LEU A 507 40.86 26.16 -46.11
N THR A 508 40.15 27.10 -46.73
CA THR A 508 40.75 28.01 -47.72
C THR A 508 41.22 29.28 -47.02
N PHE A 509 42.53 29.46 -46.99
CA PHE A 509 43.21 30.72 -46.68
C PHE A 509 42.87 31.77 -47.75
N SER A 510 42.41 32.96 -47.35
CA SER A 510 42.57 34.18 -48.13
C SER A 510 42.80 35.37 -47.22
N GLU A 511 43.93 36.02 -47.47
CA GLU A 511 44.52 37.23 -46.88
C GLU A 511 43.52 38.34 -46.53
N TRP A 512 43.54 38.84 -45.28
CA TRP A 512 43.12 40.21 -44.99
C TRP A 512 44.11 40.92 -44.04
N SER A 513 44.47 42.11 -44.49
CA SER A 513 45.53 43.01 -44.05
C SER A 513 45.28 43.68 -42.69
N LEU A 514 46.38 43.91 -41.98
CA LEU A 514 46.52 44.82 -40.84
C LEU A 514 46.17 46.26 -41.22
N THR A 515 45.23 46.90 -40.52
CA THR A 515 45.31 48.32 -40.08
C THR A 515 44.07 48.76 -39.29
N ASN A 516 44.33 49.52 -38.22
CA ASN A 516 43.42 50.42 -37.49
C ASN A 516 42.27 49.77 -36.69
N MET A 517 41.98 50.13 -35.44
CA MET A 517 42.30 51.34 -34.68
C MET A 517 42.17 51.05 -33.18
N ALA A 518 43.05 51.66 -32.40
CA ALA A 518 42.87 51.91 -30.97
C ALA A 518 41.63 52.79 -30.72
N GLY A 519 40.96 52.62 -29.58
CA GLY A 519 40.08 53.67 -29.03
C GLY A 519 38.89 53.23 -28.18
N LEU A 520 39.09 53.23 -26.86
CA LEU A 520 38.19 53.82 -25.85
C LEU A 520 36.68 53.46 -25.89
N PHE A 521 36.25 52.51 -25.05
CA PHE A 521 35.58 52.72 -23.75
C PHE A 521 35.09 51.39 -23.17
#